data_AF-A0A1S4E930-F1
#
_entry.id   AF-A0A1S4E930-F1
#
_cell.length_a   1.000
_cell.length_b   1.000
_cell.length_c   1.000
_cell.angle_alpha   90.00
_cell.angle_beta   90.00
_cell.angle_gamma   90.00
#
_symmetry.space_group_name_H-M   'P 1'
#
loop_
_entity.id
_entity.type
_entity.pdbx_description
1 polymer ?
#
loop_
_entity_poly.entity_id
_entity_poly.type
_entity_poly.pdbx_seq_one_letter_code
_entity_poly.pdbx_strand_id
1 'polypeptide(L)'
;MEYKFTLEVTWLASWTENVQGQVKYIMLNPSSKLKGEKDWQKYETARKLAKSINKIRENYQADWKSKEMRIRQRAVALYFIDKLALRAGNEKDEDQADTVGCCSLRVEHIQLHEEKDGKPYVVCFDFLGKDSIRYYNEVPVEKRVFKNLQLFVENKKGSDDLFDRLNTSKKIYNKTQRAKFRWAIDMATADFVF
;
A
#
# COMPACT_ATOMS: atom_id res chain seq x y z
N MET A 1 31.65 -21.39 0.75
CA MET A 1 31.05 -21.07 -0.56
C MET A 1 30.12 -22.22 -0.92
N GLU A 2 28.83 -21.95 -1.06
CA GLU A 2 27.82 -22.96 -1.37
C GLU A 2 27.39 -22.82 -2.83
N TYR A 3 27.20 -23.94 -3.53
CA TYR A 3 26.73 -23.98 -4.91
C TYR A 3 25.37 -24.70 -4.94
N LYS A 4 24.38 -24.04 -5.53
CA LYS A 4 23.02 -24.59 -5.67
C LYS A 4 22.51 -24.35 -7.07
N PHE A 5 22.02 -25.40 -7.72
CA PHE A 5 21.38 -25.32 -9.03
C PHE A 5 19.85 -25.34 -8.83
N THR A 6 19.17 -24.27 -9.24
CA THR A 6 17.70 -24.16 -9.19
C THR A 6 17.20 -23.30 -10.34
N LEU A 7 16.08 -23.72 -10.94
CA LEU A 7 15.39 -22.99 -12.02
C LEU A 7 14.28 -22.06 -11.49
N GLU A 8 14.07 -22.01 -10.17
CA GLU A 8 12.98 -21.25 -9.54
C GLU A 8 13.35 -19.79 -9.25
N VAL A 9 14.63 -19.43 -9.38
CA VAL A 9 15.16 -18.10 -9.06
C VAL A 9 15.71 -17.40 -10.30
N THR A 10 15.87 -16.08 -10.20
CA THR A 10 16.41 -15.25 -11.29
C THR A 10 17.77 -14.62 -10.98
N TRP A 11 18.37 -14.94 -9.84
CA TRP A 11 19.68 -14.45 -9.44
C TRP A 11 20.76 -15.49 -9.76
N LEU A 12 21.97 -15.02 -10.08
CA LEU A 12 23.13 -15.84 -10.42
C LEU A 12 24.04 -16.08 -9.20
N ALA A 13 24.11 -15.10 -8.32
CA ALA A 13 24.82 -15.18 -7.06
C ALA A 13 24.05 -14.40 -5.99
N SER A 14 24.25 -14.76 -4.73
CA SER A 14 23.69 -14.03 -3.60
C SER A 14 24.63 -14.06 -2.41
N TRP A 15 24.53 -13.06 -1.54
CA TRP A 15 25.26 -13.01 -0.28
C TRP A 15 24.44 -12.23 0.76
N THR A 16 24.67 -12.50 2.04
CA THR A 16 24.06 -11.73 3.13
C THR A 16 24.95 -10.55 3.46
N GLU A 17 24.42 -9.33 3.42
CA GLU A 17 25.17 -8.16 3.89
C GLU A 17 25.09 -8.02 5.42
N ASN A 18 26.09 -7.36 6.01
CA ASN A 18 26.37 -7.39 7.45
C ASN A 18 25.74 -6.25 8.27
N VAL A 19 25.10 -5.27 7.62
CA VAL A 19 24.46 -4.11 8.27
C VAL A 19 23.02 -4.43 8.66
N GLN A 20 22.22 -4.97 7.74
CA GLN A 20 20.80 -5.31 8.00
C GLN A 20 20.51 -6.82 7.92
N GLY A 21 21.53 -7.65 7.66
CA GLY A 21 21.36 -9.09 7.48
C GLY A 21 20.54 -9.46 6.24
N GLN A 22 20.39 -8.55 5.27
CA GLN A 22 19.59 -8.79 4.08
C GLN A 22 20.38 -9.53 2.99
N VAL A 23 19.70 -10.41 2.26
CA VAL A 23 20.30 -11.08 1.10
C VAL A 23 20.34 -10.12 -0.10
N LYS A 24 21.53 -9.91 -0.65
CA LYS A 24 21.78 -9.21 -1.92
C LYS A 24 21.97 -10.23 -3.04
N TYR A 25 21.72 -9.79 -4.28
CA TYR A 25 21.67 -10.67 -5.43
C TYR A 25 22.36 -10.04 -6.64
N ILE A 26 23.13 -10.84 -7.39
CA ILE A 26 23.54 -10.52 -8.75
C ILE A 26 22.48 -11.06 -9.70
N MET A 27 21.89 -10.21 -10.53
CA MET A 27 20.84 -10.58 -11.49
C MET A 27 21.21 -10.11 -12.90
N LEU A 28 20.54 -10.68 -13.91
CA LEU A 28 20.70 -10.27 -15.30
C LEU A 28 20.27 -8.81 -15.54
N ASN A 29 20.89 -8.19 -16.56
CA ASN A 29 20.60 -6.83 -17.02
C ASN A 29 19.10 -6.66 -17.37
N PRO A 30 18.50 -5.47 -17.14
CA PRO A 30 17.14 -5.15 -17.60
C PRO A 30 16.83 -5.47 -19.07
N SER A 31 17.82 -5.39 -19.98
CA SER A 31 17.65 -5.76 -21.40
C SER A 31 17.54 -7.27 -21.65
N SER A 32 17.77 -8.10 -20.64
CA SER A 32 17.62 -9.56 -20.77
C SER A 32 16.16 -9.96 -20.97
N LYS A 33 15.94 -11.02 -21.76
CA LYS A 33 14.61 -11.59 -22.02
C LYS A 33 13.81 -11.83 -20.74
N LEU A 34 14.43 -12.42 -19.73
CA LEU A 34 13.79 -12.74 -18.44
C LEU A 34 13.27 -11.49 -17.70
N LYS A 35 14.02 -10.38 -17.72
CA LYS A 35 13.59 -9.12 -17.10
C LYS A 35 12.55 -8.42 -17.97
N GLY A 36 12.73 -8.41 -19.29
CA GLY A 36 11.77 -7.83 -20.24
C GLY A 36 10.40 -8.48 -20.18
N GLU A 37 10.31 -9.81 -20.14
CA GLU A 37 9.04 -10.55 -20.04
C GLU A 37 8.29 -10.22 -18.75
N LYS A 38 8.99 -10.15 -17.61
CA LYS A 38 8.38 -9.75 -16.33
C LYS A 38 7.88 -8.31 -16.36
N ASP A 39 8.62 -7.41 -17.00
CA ASP A 39 8.23 -6.01 -17.11
C ASP A 39 7.02 -5.83 -18.03
N TRP A 40 6.98 -6.57 -19.14
CA TRP A 40 5.81 -6.66 -20.01
C TRP A 40 4.57 -7.19 -19.26
N GLN A 41 4.70 -8.30 -18.51
CA GLN A 41 3.61 -8.84 -17.68
C GLN A 41 3.11 -7.86 -16.61
N LYS A 42 4.01 -7.05 -16.03
CA LYS A 42 3.65 -5.97 -15.08
C LYS A 42 2.72 -4.95 -15.76
N TYR A 43 3.02 -4.53 -16.99
CA TYR A 43 2.15 -3.61 -17.72
C TYR A 43 0.84 -4.26 -18.19
N GLU A 44 0.86 -5.52 -18.61
CA GLU A 44 -0.38 -6.25 -18.93
C GLU A 44 -1.31 -6.38 -17.71
N THR A 45 -0.74 -6.56 -16.52
CA THR A 45 -1.53 -6.56 -15.27
C THR A 45 -2.18 -5.19 -15.03
N ALA A 46 -1.45 -4.09 -15.25
CA ALA A 46 -2.02 -2.76 -15.15
C ALA A 46 -3.13 -2.51 -16.20
N ARG A 47 -2.96 -3.00 -17.44
CA ARG A 47 -3.99 -2.93 -18.48
C ARG A 47 -5.24 -3.72 -18.12
N LYS A 48 -5.09 -4.88 -17.47
CA LYS A 48 -6.22 -5.66 -16.93
C LYS A 48 -6.94 -4.90 -15.82
N LEU A 49 -6.20 -4.30 -14.88
CA LEU A 49 -6.78 -3.45 -13.84
C LEU A 49 -7.60 -2.30 -14.46
N ALA A 50 -7.06 -1.63 -15.49
CA ALA A 50 -7.74 -0.52 -16.13
C ALA A 50 -9.12 -0.92 -16.69
N LYS A 51 -9.31 -2.17 -17.13
CA LYS A 51 -10.60 -2.67 -17.62
C LYS A 51 -11.62 -2.89 -16.49
N SER A 52 -11.19 -3.16 -15.27
CA SER A 52 -12.06 -3.46 -14.12
C SER A 52 -12.09 -2.37 -13.05
N ILE A 53 -11.34 -1.28 -13.21
CA ILE A 53 -11.13 -0.28 -12.16
C ILE A 53 -12.45 0.34 -11.68
N ASN A 54 -13.41 0.60 -12.57
CA ASN A 54 -14.70 1.20 -12.18
C ASN A 54 -15.48 0.30 -11.22
N LYS A 55 -15.53 -1.01 -11.49
CA LYS A 55 -16.13 -2.00 -10.58
C LYS A 55 -15.45 -2.01 -9.21
N ILE A 56 -14.12 -1.91 -9.18
CA ILE A 56 -13.36 -1.85 -7.93
C ILE A 56 -13.70 -0.58 -7.15
N ARG A 57 -13.86 0.55 -7.84
CA ARG A 57 -14.26 1.83 -7.25
C ARG A 57 -15.66 1.77 -6.66
N GLU A 58 -16.61 1.24 -7.40
CA GLU A 58 -17.97 1.02 -6.92
C GLU A 58 -17.98 0.14 -5.66
N ASN A 59 -17.20 -0.94 -5.64
CA ASN A 59 -17.09 -1.83 -4.50
C ASN A 59 -16.55 -1.12 -3.24
N TYR A 60 -15.41 -0.43 -3.34
CA TYR A 60 -14.86 0.23 -2.15
C TYR A 60 -15.74 1.43 -1.71
N GLN A 61 -16.44 2.10 -2.63
CA GLN A 61 -17.38 3.17 -2.29
C GLN A 61 -18.59 2.65 -1.51
N ALA A 62 -19.08 1.45 -1.86
CA ALA A 62 -20.11 0.76 -1.09
C ALA A 62 -19.60 0.36 0.30
N ASP A 63 -18.37 -0.16 0.37
CA ASP A 63 -17.73 -0.63 1.61
C ASP A 63 -17.52 0.46 2.66
N TRP A 64 -17.48 1.75 2.28
CA TRP A 64 -17.47 2.87 3.24
C TRP A 64 -18.65 2.87 4.21
N LYS A 65 -19.74 2.19 3.85
CA LYS A 65 -20.98 2.07 4.63
C LYS A 65 -21.07 0.76 5.42
N SER A 66 -20.09 -0.13 5.29
CA SER A 66 -20.12 -1.45 5.93
C SER A 66 -20.32 -1.33 7.44
N LYS A 67 -20.94 -2.33 8.08
CA LYS A 67 -21.02 -2.37 9.55
C LYS A 67 -19.67 -2.75 10.16
N GLU A 68 -18.81 -3.41 9.41
CA GLU A 68 -17.50 -3.85 9.88
C GLU A 68 -16.45 -2.74 9.71
N MET A 69 -15.84 -2.32 10.82
CA MET A 69 -14.77 -1.31 10.83
C MET A 69 -13.60 -1.67 9.91
N ARG A 70 -13.21 -2.95 9.91
CA ARG A 70 -12.13 -3.47 9.06
C ARG A 70 -12.38 -3.24 7.56
N ILE A 71 -13.63 -3.44 7.13
CA ILE A 71 -14.02 -3.24 5.72
C ILE A 71 -13.98 -1.74 5.37
N ARG A 72 -14.43 -0.86 6.28
CA ARG A 72 -14.33 0.59 6.08
C ARG A 72 -12.89 1.06 5.97
N GLN A 73 -12.01 0.61 6.88
CA GLN A 73 -10.59 0.97 6.86
C GLN A 73 -9.92 0.52 5.56
N ARG A 74 -10.18 -0.71 5.13
CA ARG A 74 -9.73 -1.24 3.82
C ARG A 74 -10.17 -0.37 2.66
N ALA A 75 -11.45 0.01 2.63
CA ALA A 75 -12.01 0.79 1.54
C ALA A 75 -11.45 2.22 1.49
N VAL A 76 -11.18 2.84 2.65
CA VAL A 76 -10.54 4.15 2.72
C VAL A 76 -9.06 4.07 2.32
N ALA A 77 -8.33 3.05 2.78
CA ALA A 77 -6.93 2.84 2.37
C ALA A 77 -6.81 2.60 0.85
N LEU A 78 -7.72 1.80 0.27
CA LEU A 78 -7.75 1.56 -1.18
C LEU A 78 -8.09 2.84 -1.96
N TYR A 79 -9.01 3.67 -1.44
CA TYR A 79 -9.31 4.99 -2.01
C TYR A 79 -8.09 5.91 -2.02
N PHE A 80 -7.31 5.97 -0.94
CA PHE A 80 -6.07 6.75 -0.91
C PHE A 80 -5.04 6.22 -1.91
N ILE A 81 -4.91 4.91 -2.06
CA ILE A 81 -3.97 4.33 -3.04
C ILE A 81 -4.43 4.63 -4.48
N ASP A 82 -5.74 4.53 -4.78
CA ASP A 82 -6.28 4.86 -6.11
C ASP A 82 -6.14 6.35 -6.45
N LYS A 83 -6.52 7.25 -5.53
CA LYS A 83 -6.61 8.69 -5.81
C LYS A 83 -5.30 9.45 -5.60
N LEU A 84 -4.51 9.05 -4.61
CA LEU A 84 -3.29 9.75 -4.21
C LEU A 84 -2.02 8.99 -4.60
N ALA A 85 -2.16 7.80 -5.21
CA ALA A 85 -1.04 6.94 -5.58
C ALA A 85 -0.08 6.64 -4.42
N LEU A 86 -0.61 6.58 -3.19
CA LEU A 86 0.19 6.21 -2.01
C LEU A 86 0.73 4.79 -2.17
N ARG A 87 1.94 4.57 -1.68
CA ARG A 87 2.51 3.22 -1.57
C ARG A 87 1.80 2.49 -0.44
N ALA A 88 1.66 1.17 -0.56
CA ALA A 88 0.95 0.35 0.42
C ALA A 88 1.48 0.54 1.86
N GLY A 89 2.79 0.63 2.07
CA GLY A 89 3.38 0.73 3.40
C GLY A 89 3.47 -0.63 4.08
N ASN A 90 4.68 -1.11 4.26
CA ASN A 90 4.94 -2.31 5.05
C ASN A 90 5.37 -1.91 6.45
N GLU A 91 5.07 -2.77 7.42
CA GLU A 91 5.69 -2.69 8.75
C GLU A 91 7.21 -2.72 8.62
N LYS A 92 7.86 -1.91 9.45
CA LYS A 92 9.31 -1.78 9.53
C LYS A 92 9.79 -2.25 10.90
N ASP A 93 11.00 -2.79 10.91
CA ASP A 93 11.70 -3.11 12.15
C ASP A 93 12.24 -1.83 12.80
N GLU A 94 12.52 -1.89 14.11
CA GLU A 94 12.96 -0.73 14.92
C GLU A 94 14.26 -0.08 14.41
N ASP A 95 15.13 -0.85 13.74
CA ASP A 95 16.41 -0.37 13.20
C ASP A 95 16.27 0.37 11.85
N GLN A 96 15.06 0.49 11.31
CA GLN A 96 14.81 1.18 10.04
C GLN A 96 14.29 2.60 10.27
N ALA A 97 14.65 3.52 9.37
CA ALA A 97 14.10 4.88 9.41
C ALA A 97 12.57 4.88 9.47
N ASP A 98 11.99 5.69 10.36
CA ASP A 98 10.55 5.83 10.52
C ASP A 98 9.94 6.51 9.28
N THR A 99 9.46 5.69 8.35
CA THR A 99 8.76 6.15 7.16
C THR A 99 7.53 5.29 6.96
N VAL A 100 6.44 5.90 6.55
CA VAL A 100 5.15 5.24 6.44
C VAL A 100 4.64 5.19 4.99
N GLY A 101 3.70 4.28 4.75
CA GLY A 101 2.85 4.28 3.56
C GLY A 101 1.39 4.20 3.99
N CYS A 102 0.48 4.02 3.03
CA CYS A 102 -0.96 4.10 3.27
C CYS A 102 -1.43 3.26 4.47
N CYS A 103 -1.08 1.97 4.51
CA CYS A 103 -1.52 1.02 5.53
C CYS A 103 -0.79 1.20 6.87
N SER A 104 0.36 1.90 6.89
CA SER A 104 1.13 2.18 8.10
C SER A 104 1.04 3.66 8.53
N LEU A 105 0.05 4.40 8.00
CA LEU A 105 -0.25 5.74 8.49
C LEU A 105 -0.67 5.68 9.96
N ARG A 106 -0.30 6.74 10.68
CA ARG A 106 -0.62 6.94 12.09
C ARG A 106 -1.48 8.19 12.22
N VAL A 107 -2.13 8.36 13.35
CA VAL A 107 -3.03 9.51 13.58
C VAL A 107 -2.31 10.85 13.40
N GLU A 108 -1.07 10.96 13.86
CA GLU A 108 -0.25 12.19 13.74
C GLU A 108 0.04 12.62 12.31
N HIS A 109 -0.04 11.71 11.34
CA HIS A 109 0.28 11.97 9.93
C HIS A 109 -0.85 12.63 9.15
N ILE A 110 -2.03 12.79 9.77
CA ILE A 110 -3.18 13.42 9.14
C ILE A 110 -3.80 14.49 10.03
N GLN A 111 -4.34 15.52 9.40
CA GLN A 111 -5.19 16.52 10.06
C GLN A 111 -6.50 16.65 9.28
N LEU A 112 -7.62 16.69 10.01
CA LEU A 112 -8.96 16.72 9.45
C LEU A 112 -9.56 18.12 9.62
N HIS A 113 -9.89 18.77 8.51
CA HIS A 113 -10.56 20.07 8.49
C HIS A 113 -11.95 19.93 7.85
N GLU A 114 -13.01 20.27 8.59
CA GLU A 114 -14.37 20.24 8.03
C GLU A 114 -14.52 21.24 6.89
N GLU A 115 -13.82 22.37 6.97
CA GLU A 115 -13.64 23.33 5.89
C GLU A 115 -12.23 23.92 5.96
N LYS A 116 -11.57 24.05 4.80
CA LYS A 116 -10.29 24.74 4.65
C LYS A 116 -10.18 25.33 3.24
N ASP A 117 -9.76 26.58 3.13
CA ASP A 117 -9.62 27.31 1.85
C ASP A 117 -10.87 27.25 0.96
N GLY A 118 -12.06 27.36 1.58
CA GLY A 118 -13.36 27.27 0.90
C GLY A 118 -13.72 25.87 0.36
N LYS A 119 -12.96 24.83 0.74
CA LYS A 119 -13.22 23.44 0.37
C LYS A 119 -13.71 22.66 1.59
N PRO A 120 -14.81 21.89 1.48
CA PRO A 120 -15.28 21.05 2.56
C PRO A 120 -14.47 19.75 2.64
N TYR A 121 -14.38 19.18 3.84
CA TYR A 121 -13.83 17.85 4.13
C TYR A 121 -12.38 17.67 3.63
N VAL A 122 -11.48 18.55 4.07
CA VAL A 122 -10.07 18.53 3.67
C VAL A 122 -9.25 17.67 4.63
N VAL A 123 -8.48 16.74 4.07
CA VAL A 123 -7.48 15.96 4.80
C VAL A 123 -6.10 16.50 4.44
N CYS A 124 -5.38 17.02 5.43
CA CYS A 124 -3.99 17.36 5.30
C CYS A 124 -3.15 16.12 5.65
N PHE A 125 -2.28 15.70 4.74
CA PHE A 125 -1.32 14.64 4.95
C PHE A 125 0.06 15.26 5.14
N ASP A 126 0.78 14.81 6.17
CA ASP A 126 2.17 15.21 6.39
C ASP A 126 2.95 14.07 7.03
N PHE A 127 3.77 13.39 6.24
CA PHE A 127 4.57 12.26 6.71
C PHE A 127 5.81 12.02 5.86
N LEU A 128 6.75 11.25 6.38
CA LEU A 128 7.93 10.80 5.63
C LEU A 128 7.62 9.47 4.93
N GLY A 129 7.72 9.46 3.60
CA GLY A 129 7.54 8.27 2.77
C GLY A 129 8.86 7.54 2.47
N LYS A 130 8.85 6.69 1.45
CA LYS A 130 10.05 5.96 0.97
C LYS A 130 11.23 6.92 0.77
N ASP A 131 12.41 6.49 1.21
CA ASP A 131 13.67 7.26 1.15
C ASP A 131 13.60 8.56 1.97
N SER A 132 12.75 8.59 3.01
CA SER A 132 12.51 9.73 3.92
C SER A 132 12.07 11.02 3.20
N ILE A 133 11.44 10.88 2.03
CA ILE A 133 10.91 12.02 1.28
C ILE A 133 9.57 12.43 1.90
N ARG A 134 9.47 13.68 2.33
CA ARG A 134 8.23 14.25 2.90
C ARG A 134 7.12 14.27 1.85
N TYR A 135 5.97 13.72 2.21
CA TYR A 135 4.72 13.85 1.49
C TYR A 135 3.84 14.83 2.25
N TYR A 136 3.68 16.03 1.70
CA TYR A 136 2.73 17.03 2.17
C TYR A 136 1.64 17.22 1.12
N ASN A 137 0.38 17.05 1.48
CA ASN A 137 -0.73 17.28 0.55
C ASN A 137 -2.03 17.61 1.27
N GLU A 138 -2.80 18.55 0.71
CA GLU A 138 -4.10 18.93 1.24
C GLU A 138 -5.19 18.57 0.23
N VAL A 139 -6.00 17.58 0.59
CA VAL A 139 -6.90 16.96 -0.37
C VAL A 139 -8.33 17.03 0.13
N PRO A 140 -9.26 17.66 -0.62
CA PRO A 140 -10.68 17.50 -0.37
C PRO A 140 -11.08 16.05 -0.68
N VAL A 141 -11.64 15.36 0.32
CA VAL A 141 -12.08 13.97 0.16
C VAL A 141 -13.61 13.88 0.18
N GLU A 142 -14.14 12.72 -0.20
CA GLU A 142 -15.57 12.49 -0.10
C GLU A 142 -16.05 12.54 1.37
N LYS A 143 -17.22 13.13 1.62
CA LYS A 143 -17.81 13.29 2.97
C LYS A 143 -17.77 11.99 3.80
N ARG A 144 -18.06 10.85 3.18
CA ARG A 144 -18.05 9.54 3.85
C ARG A 144 -16.64 9.11 4.24
N VAL A 145 -15.64 9.37 3.40
CA VAL A 145 -14.23 9.12 3.72
C VAL A 145 -13.82 9.97 4.92
N PHE A 146 -14.13 11.26 4.90
CA PHE A 146 -13.83 12.18 5.99
C PHE A 146 -14.47 11.75 7.32
N LYS A 147 -15.78 11.44 7.31
CA LYS A 147 -16.48 10.97 8.51
C LYS A 147 -15.93 9.63 9.02
N ASN A 148 -15.51 8.73 8.13
CA ASN A 148 -14.82 7.49 8.54
C ASN A 148 -13.45 7.79 9.16
N LEU A 149 -12.67 8.73 8.63
CA LEU A 149 -11.40 9.13 9.24
C LEU A 149 -11.59 9.72 10.65
N GLN A 150 -12.64 10.52 10.87
CA GLN A 150 -12.97 11.00 12.21
C GLN A 150 -13.18 9.82 13.18
N LEU A 151 -13.91 8.77 12.76
CA LEU A 151 -14.09 7.54 13.55
C LEU A 151 -12.80 6.74 13.73
N PHE A 152 -11.88 6.76 12.75
CA PHE A 152 -10.62 6.02 12.83
C PHE A 152 -9.62 6.67 13.78
N VAL A 153 -9.74 7.98 14.00
CA VAL A 153 -8.92 8.78 14.92
C VAL A 153 -9.51 8.83 16.33
N GLU A 154 -10.81 8.59 16.47
CA GLU A 154 -11.51 8.63 17.75
C GLU A 154 -10.89 7.68 18.78
N ASN A 155 -10.65 8.18 20.00
CA ASN A 155 -10.02 7.46 21.11
C ASN A 155 -8.60 6.93 20.83
N LYS A 156 -7.87 7.51 19.87
CA LYS A 156 -6.47 7.17 19.58
C LYS A 156 -5.51 8.31 19.89
N LYS A 157 -4.27 7.95 20.21
CA LYS A 157 -3.13 8.86 20.34
C LYS A 157 -2.47 9.10 18.99
N GLY A 158 -1.66 10.15 18.88
CA GLY A 158 -0.95 10.50 17.64
C GLY A 158 -0.10 9.35 17.06
N SER A 159 0.54 8.58 17.93
CA SER A 159 1.39 7.43 17.57
C SER A 159 0.62 6.18 17.20
N ASP A 160 -0.69 6.13 17.40
CA ASP A 160 -1.48 4.92 17.10
C ASP A 160 -1.76 4.82 15.59
N ASP A 161 -1.87 3.59 15.10
CA ASP A 161 -2.17 3.32 13.70
C ASP A 161 -3.53 3.88 13.30
N LEU A 162 -3.56 4.62 12.19
CA LEU A 162 -4.81 5.11 11.60
C LEU A 162 -5.70 3.94 11.18
N PHE A 163 -5.10 2.89 10.60
CA PHE A 163 -5.77 1.68 10.14
C PHE A 163 -5.43 0.47 11.02
N ASP A 164 -5.80 0.53 12.30
CA ASP A 164 -5.51 -0.48 13.35
C ASP A 164 -6.01 -1.91 13.04
N ARG A 165 -7.00 -2.06 12.15
CA ARG A 165 -7.55 -3.36 11.75
C ARG A 165 -7.07 -3.81 10.37
N LEU A 166 -6.07 -3.14 9.81
CA LEU A 166 -5.51 -3.41 8.49
C LEU A 166 -4.02 -3.70 8.61
N ASN A 167 -3.65 -4.98 8.63
CA ASN A 167 -2.26 -5.40 8.53
C ASN A 167 -1.95 -5.74 7.07
N THR A 168 -0.84 -5.23 6.55
CA THR A 168 -0.26 -5.79 5.33
C THR A 168 0.29 -7.21 5.59
N SER A 169 0.67 -7.51 6.82
CA SER A 169 1.41 -8.70 7.25
C SER A 169 0.59 -10.01 7.36
N LYS A 170 -0.75 -9.99 7.41
CA LYS A 170 -1.56 -11.23 7.39
C LYS A 170 -1.90 -11.66 5.96
N LYS A 171 -0.97 -12.44 5.38
CA LYS A 171 -1.10 -13.30 4.18
C LYS A 171 -1.20 -12.68 2.77
N ILE A 172 -0.91 -11.40 2.52
CA ILE A 172 -1.01 -10.83 1.16
C ILE A 172 0.35 -10.61 0.46
N TYR A 173 1.47 -10.62 1.18
CA TYR A 173 2.80 -10.35 0.60
C TYR A 173 3.75 -11.54 0.69
N ASN A 174 3.33 -12.72 0.22
CA ASN A 174 4.35 -13.73 -0.07
C ASN A 174 5.18 -13.20 -1.25
N LYS A 175 6.51 -13.27 -1.13
CA LYS A 175 7.55 -12.57 -1.93
C LYS A 175 7.47 -12.70 -3.46
N THR A 176 6.49 -13.43 -4.00
CA THR A 176 6.37 -13.79 -5.42
C THR A 176 5.29 -12.98 -6.18
N GLN A 177 4.41 -12.22 -5.52
CA GLN A 177 3.30 -11.52 -6.19
C GLN A 177 3.35 -9.99 -6.12
N ARG A 178 4.55 -9.41 -6.17
CA ARG A 178 4.74 -7.95 -6.36
C ARG A 178 4.50 -7.52 -7.82
N ALA A 179 3.35 -7.86 -8.40
CA ALA A 179 2.84 -7.13 -9.55
C ALA A 179 2.04 -5.94 -9.01
N LYS A 180 2.45 -4.71 -9.35
CA LYS A 180 2.02 -3.43 -8.73
C LYS A 180 0.51 -3.16 -8.64
N PHE A 181 -0.36 -4.03 -9.14
CA PHE A 181 -1.81 -3.86 -9.06
C PHE A 181 -2.57 -5.17 -8.82
N ARG A 182 -1.89 -6.32 -8.74
CA ARG A 182 -2.55 -7.62 -8.55
C ARG A 182 -3.28 -7.70 -7.21
N TRP A 183 -2.66 -7.20 -6.15
CA TRP A 183 -3.28 -7.12 -4.83
C TRP A 183 -4.58 -6.28 -4.83
N ALA A 184 -4.63 -5.18 -5.58
CA ALA A 184 -5.82 -4.33 -5.68
C ALA A 184 -6.96 -5.03 -6.43
N ILE A 185 -6.63 -5.88 -7.41
CA ILE A 185 -7.59 -6.73 -8.12
C ILE A 185 -8.12 -7.82 -7.18
N ASP A 186 -7.22 -8.51 -6.46
CA ASP A 186 -7.58 -9.65 -5.60
C ASP A 186 -8.43 -9.18 -4.39
N MET A 187 -8.16 -7.99 -3.84
CA MET A 187 -8.96 -7.41 -2.75
C MET A 187 -10.39 -7.01 -3.16
N ALA A 188 -10.65 -6.88 -4.46
CA ALA A 188 -11.93 -6.41 -4.99
C ALA A 188 -12.82 -7.54 -5.58
N THR A 189 -12.33 -8.78 -5.62
CA THR A 189 -13.07 -9.95 -6.06
C THR A 189 -13.73 -10.70 -4.89
N ALA A 190 -14.92 -11.25 -5.11
CA ALA A 190 -15.73 -11.93 -4.09
C ALA A 190 -15.10 -13.23 -3.54
N ASP A 191 -14.15 -13.81 -4.26
CA ASP A 191 -13.48 -15.07 -3.90
C ASP A 191 -12.26 -14.88 -2.98
N PHE A 192 -12.02 -13.65 -2.50
CA PHE A 192 -10.92 -13.39 -1.57
C PHE A 192 -11.26 -13.85 -0.15
N VAL A 193 -10.69 -14.98 0.24
CA VAL A 193 -10.81 -15.58 1.59
C VAL A 193 -9.52 -15.35 2.39
N PHE A 194 -9.66 -14.90 3.64
CA PHE A 194 -8.58 -14.61 4.59
C PHE A 194 -7.87 -15.87 5.15
#